data_AF-A0A3A1YP79-F1
#
_entry.id   AF-A0A3A1YP79-F1
#
_cell.length_a   1.000
_cell.length_b   1.000
_cell.length_c   1.000
_cell.angle_alpha   90.00
_cell.angle_beta   90.00
_cell.angle_gamma   90.00
#
_symmetry.space_group_name_H-M   'P 1'
#
loop_
_entity.id
_entity.type
_entity.pdbx_description
1 polymer ?
#
loop_
_entity_poly.entity_id
_entity_poly.type
_entity_poly.pdbx_seq_one_letter_code
_entity_poly.pdbx_strand_id
1 'polypeptide(L)'
;MFGLSFTELMIIGVVALLVIGPERLPNVARTVGHLLGRAQRYVNDVKTDIKREMDSAEIGSLKGQIEDAAKSVRSSVDDAGNTIRNPLEEAKKALQDTEQTLKETEQSIDASMRSKERELSSEEINRNNSAKTESVPHDNTTTDTKKNGTET
;
A
#
# COMPACT_ATOMS: atom_id res chain seq x y z
N MET A 1 0.90 10.14 -23.84
CA MET A 1 0.16 8.96 -23.38
C MET A 1 -0.93 9.38 -22.39
N PHE A 2 -2.01 9.99 -22.87
CA PHE A 2 -3.01 10.62 -22.00
C PHE A 2 -4.25 9.74 -21.93
N GLY A 3 -4.09 8.61 -21.24
CA GLY A 3 -5.22 7.87 -20.71
C GLY A 3 -5.46 8.41 -19.32
N LEU A 4 -6.32 9.43 -19.17
CA LEU A 4 -6.92 9.70 -17.86
C LEU A 4 -7.81 8.50 -17.55
N SER A 5 -7.23 7.49 -16.88
CA SER A 5 -8.03 6.37 -16.41
C SER A 5 -8.97 6.87 -15.31
N PHE A 6 -10.12 6.21 -15.17
CA PHE A 6 -11.07 6.53 -14.11
C PHE A 6 -10.39 6.51 -12.73
N THR A 7 -9.44 5.59 -12.53
CA THR A 7 -8.65 5.46 -11.30
C THR A 7 -7.77 6.68 -11.03
N GLU A 8 -7.03 7.17 -12.04
CA GLU A 8 -6.18 8.37 -11.89
C GLU A 8 -7.03 9.62 -11.59
N LEU A 9 -8.21 9.76 -12.22
CA LEU A 9 -9.14 10.84 -11.89
C LEU A 9 -9.62 10.75 -10.44
N MET A 10 -9.90 9.54 -9.95
CA MET A 10 -10.31 9.29 -8.56
C MET A 10 -9.21 9.72 -7.57
N ILE A 11 -7.95 9.32 -7.83
CA ILE A 11 -6.80 9.68 -7.00
C ILE A 11 -6.61 11.20 -6.95
N ILE A 12 -6.62 11.87 -8.10
CA ILE A 12 -6.52 13.34 -8.18
C ILE A 12 -7.69 13.98 -7.41
N GLY A 13 -8.90 13.43 -7.53
CA GLY A 13 -10.07 13.86 -6.77
C GLY A 13 -9.83 13.80 -5.27
N VAL A 14 -9.33 12.68 -4.74
CA VAL A 14 -9.02 12.53 -3.31
C VAL A 14 -7.95 13.53 -2.86
N VAL A 15 -6.86 13.67 -3.61
CA VAL A 15 -5.79 14.63 -3.27
C VAL A 15 -6.32 16.06 -3.28
N ALA A 16 -7.13 16.43 -4.29
CA ALA A 16 -7.74 17.74 -4.38
C ALA A 16 -8.70 18.01 -3.21
N LEU A 17 -9.48 17.01 -2.78
CA LEU A 17 -10.34 17.11 -1.60
C LEU A 17 -9.53 17.33 -0.31
N LEU A 18 -8.36 16.71 -0.16
CA LEU A 18 -7.49 16.90 1.01
C LEU A 18 -6.82 18.28 1.03
N VAL A 19 -6.29 18.73 -0.11
CA VAL A 19 -5.52 19.98 -0.21
C VAL A 19 -6.42 21.21 -0.18
N ILE A 20 -7.45 21.23 -1.01
CA ILE A 20 -8.38 22.36 -1.15
C ILE A 20 -9.50 22.28 -0.11
N GLY A 21 -9.90 21.06 0.26
CA GLY A 21 -11.05 20.80 1.12
C GLY A 21 -12.31 20.46 0.31
N PRO A 22 -13.15 19.53 0.82
CA PRO A 22 -14.38 19.10 0.14
C PRO A 22 -15.41 20.21 -0.05
N GLU A 23 -15.42 21.22 0.81
CA GLU A 23 -16.34 22.36 0.70
C GLU A 23 -15.90 23.39 -0.35
N ARG A 24 -14.59 23.50 -0.62
CA ARG A 24 -14.02 24.55 -1.48
C ARG A 24 -13.86 24.10 -2.93
N LEU A 25 -13.54 22.83 -3.17
CA LEU A 25 -13.44 22.24 -4.51
C LEU A 25 -14.68 22.50 -5.40
N PRO A 26 -15.93 22.29 -4.95
CA PRO A 26 -17.10 22.53 -5.80
C PRO A 26 -17.26 24.00 -6.19
N ASN A 27 -16.79 24.94 -5.36
CA ASN A 27 -16.82 26.37 -5.69
C ASN A 27 -15.78 26.71 -6.77
N VAL A 28 -14.57 26.14 -6.69
CA VAL A 28 -13.54 26.29 -7.74
C VAL A 28 -14.02 25.70 -9.06
N ALA A 29 -14.55 24.48 -9.05
CA ALA A 29 -15.08 23.83 -10.24
C ALA A 29 -16.20 24.65 -10.90
N ARG A 30 -17.11 25.25 -10.11
CA ARG A 30 -18.15 26.15 -10.63
C ARG A 30 -17.57 27.40 -11.28
N THR A 31 -16.58 28.05 -10.65
CA THR A 31 -15.96 29.25 -11.19
C THR A 31 -15.22 28.97 -12.50
N VAL A 32 -14.42 27.90 -12.53
CA VAL A 32 -13.71 27.45 -13.73
C VAL A 32 -14.69 27.02 -14.82
N GLY A 33 -15.74 26.28 -14.46
CA GLY A 33 -16.80 25.88 -15.39
C GLY A 33 -17.53 27.05 -16.01
N HIS A 34 -17.79 28.11 -15.23
CA HIS A 34 -18.44 29.32 -15.74
C HIS A 34 -17.55 30.11 -16.69
N LEU A 35 -16.25 30.18 -16.40
CA LEU A 35 -15.25 30.80 -17.27
C LEU A 35 -15.11 30.01 -18.59
N LEU A 36 -14.95 28.69 -18.50
CA LEU A 36 -14.86 27.81 -19.67
C LEU A 36 -16.13 27.86 -20.51
N GLY A 37 -17.31 27.83 -19.88
CA GLY A 37 -18.59 27.90 -20.59
C GLY A 37 -18.77 29.22 -21.36
N ARG A 38 -18.36 30.35 -20.75
CA ARG A 38 -18.35 31.65 -21.43
C ARG A 38 -17.34 31.71 -22.56
N ALA A 39 -16.12 31.20 -22.35
CA ALA A 39 -15.09 31.14 -23.36
C ALA A 39 -15.53 30.29 -24.55
N GLN A 40 -16.12 29.12 -24.32
CA GLN A 40 -16.66 28.26 -25.37
C GLN A 40 -17.74 28.97 -26.20
N ARG A 41 -18.62 29.74 -25.54
CA ARG A 41 -19.64 30.54 -26.23
C ARG A 41 -19.00 31.61 -27.13
N TYR A 42 -18.05 32.38 -26.60
CA TYR A 42 -17.32 33.40 -27.36
C TYR A 42 -16.59 32.80 -28.56
N VAL A 43 -15.91 31.67 -28.38
CA VAL A 43 -15.23 30.94 -29.46
C VAL A 43 -16.22 30.49 -30.54
N ASN A 44 -17.41 30.02 -30.15
CA ASN A 44 -18.44 29.63 -31.10
C ASN A 44 -18.99 30.82 -31.90
N ASP A 45 -19.20 31.96 -31.25
CA ASP A 45 -19.68 33.19 -31.90
C ASP A 45 -18.63 33.69 -32.91
N VAL A 46 -17.37 33.83 -32.46
CA VAL A 46 -16.24 34.25 -33.32
C VAL A 46 -16.01 33.28 -34.47
N LYS A 47 -16.10 31.97 -34.24
CA LYS A 47 -15.98 30.95 -35.30
C LYS A 47 -17.08 31.10 -36.35
N THR A 48 -18.28 31.51 -35.96
CA THR A 48 -19.43 31.71 -36.86
C THR A 48 -19.22 32.97 -37.71
N ASP A 49 -18.73 34.05 -37.12
CA ASP A 49 -18.42 35.30 -37.82
C ASP A 49 -17.21 35.14 -38.76
N ILE A 50 -16.14 34.50 -38.30
CA ILE A 50 -14.93 34.21 -39.09
C ILE A 50 -15.24 33.35 -40.32
N LYS A 51 -16.07 32.31 -40.17
CA LYS A 51 -16.48 31.45 -41.29
C LYS A 51 -17.23 32.19 -42.39
N ARG A 52 -17.82 33.35 -42.07
CA ARG A 52 -18.60 34.16 -43.00
C ARG A 52 -17.76 35.19 -43.76
N GLU A 53 -16.55 35.50 -43.28
CA GLU A 53 -15.69 36.57 -43.81
C GLU A 53 -14.29 36.09 -44.28
N MET A 54 -13.77 34.94 -43.81
CA MET A 54 -12.38 34.52 -44.04
C MET A 54 -12.21 33.39 -45.09
N ASP A 55 -11.15 33.52 -45.89
CA ASP A 55 -10.69 32.51 -46.86
C ASP A 55 -10.00 31.33 -46.15
N SER A 56 -10.07 30.13 -46.73
CA SER A 56 -9.69 28.87 -46.06
C SER A 56 -8.20 28.80 -45.67
N ALA A 57 -7.36 29.63 -46.28
CA ALA A 57 -5.92 29.67 -46.07
C ALA A 57 -5.51 30.23 -44.70
N GLU A 58 -6.23 31.23 -44.17
CA GLU A 58 -5.87 31.88 -42.91
C GLU A 58 -6.33 31.05 -41.69
N ILE A 59 -7.43 30.29 -41.82
CA ILE A 59 -7.84 29.31 -40.81
C ILE A 59 -6.78 28.21 -40.64
N GLY A 60 -6.08 27.84 -41.73
CA GLY A 60 -5.03 26.83 -41.71
C GLY A 60 -3.82 27.23 -40.87
N SER A 61 -3.38 28.49 -40.95
CA SER A 61 -2.21 28.98 -40.21
C SER A 61 -2.48 29.12 -38.71
N LEU A 62 -3.69 29.53 -38.31
CA LEU A 62 -4.13 29.55 -36.91
C LEU A 62 -4.23 28.13 -36.35
N LYS A 63 -4.81 27.19 -37.10
CA LYS A 63 -4.88 25.79 -36.68
C LYS A 63 -3.49 25.19 -36.48
N GLY A 64 -2.54 25.47 -37.38
CA GLY A 64 -1.15 25.04 -37.25
C GLY A 64 -0.49 25.52 -35.95
N GLN A 65 -0.60 26.81 -35.64
CA GLN A 65 -0.04 27.38 -34.40
C GLN A 65 -0.66 26.78 -33.14
N ILE A 66 -1.97 26.54 -33.13
CA ILE A 66 -2.66 25.89 -32.01
C ILE A 66 -2.23 24.43 -31.88
N GLU A 67 -2.09 23.70 -32.99
CA GLU A 67 -1.63 22.31 -33.01
C GLU A 67 -0.20 22.19 -32.46
N ASP A 68 0.70 23.09 -32.86
CA ASP A 68 2.08 23.14 -32.38
C ASP A 68 2.17 23.47 -30.88
N ALA A 69 1.38 24.45 -30.41
CA ALA A 69 1.28 24.78 -28.99
C ALA A 69 0.67 23.63 -28.18
N ALA A 70 -0.33 22.94 -28.70
CA ALA A 70 -0.91 21.77 -28.05
C ALA A 70 0.12 20.64 -27.96
N LYS A 71 0.92 20.43 -29.01
CA LYS A 71 1.97 19.40 -29.05
C LYS A 71 3.10 19.68 -28.06
N SER A 72 3.50 20.94 -27.86
CA SER A 72 4.52 21.31 -26.88
C SER A 72 4.05 21.11 -25.43
N VAL A 73 2.80 21.49 -25.12
CA VAL A 73 2.18 21.23 -23.81
C VAL A 73 2.06 19.73 -23.56
N ARG A 74 1.61 18.98 -24.57
CA ARG A 74 1.50 17.52 -24.52
C ARG A 74 2.84 16.87 -24.20
N SER A 75 3.92 17.27 -24.89
CA SER A 75 5.27 16.78 -24.64
C SER A 75 5.71 17.08 -23.21
N SER A 76 5.50 18.31 -22.75
CA SER A 76 5.89 18.74 -21.40
C SER A 76 5.18 17.93 -20.31
N VAL A 77 3.90 17.62 -20.51
CA VAL A 77 3.12 16.80 -19.56
C VAL A 77 3.50 15.32 -19.65
N ASP A 78 3.80 14.78 -20.84
CA ASP A 78 4.32 13.40 -20.97
C ASP A 78 5.70 13.26 -20.28
N ASP A 79 6.59 14.24 -20.43
CA ASP A 79 7.90 14.27 -19.76
C ASP A 79 7.78 14.38 -18.22
N ALA A 80 6.88 15.24 -17.73
CA ALA A 80 6.56 15.33 -16.31
C ALA A 80 5.97 14.01 -15.77
N GLY A 81 5.10 13.36 -16.56
CA GLY A 81 4.52 12.07 -16.23
C GLY A 81 5.57 10.96 -16.08
N ASN A 82 6.55 10.90 -17.00
CA ASN A 82 7.63 9.93 -16.95
C ASN A 82 8.56 10.15 -15.75
N THR A 83 8.82 11.41 -15.38
CA THR A 83 9.64 11.76 -14.21
C THR A 83 9.00 11.29 -12.89
N ILE A 84 7.68 11.26 -12.81
CA ILE A 84 6.93 10.78 -11.62
C ILE A 84 6.75 9.26 -11.62
N ARG A 85 6.58 8.63 -12.80
CA ARG A 85 6.30 7.18 -12.90
C ARG A 85 7.48 6.30 -12.50
N ASN A 86 8.70 6.67 -12.90
CA ASN A 86 9.92 5.91 -12.60
C ASN A 86 10.15 5.70 -11.08
N PRO A 87 10.14 6.76 -10.24
CA PRO A 87 10.32 6.58 -8.80
C PRO A 87 9.15 5.86 -8.13
N LEU A 88 7.94 5.97 -8.68
CA LEU A 88 6.76 5.31 -8.13
C LEU A 88 6.77 3.78 -8.36
N GLU A 89 7.22 3.33 -9.53
CA GLU A 89 7.38 1.89 -9.81
C GLU A 89 8.49 1.27 -8.96
N GLU A 90 9.58 2.00 -8.73
CA GLU A 90 10.64 1.54 -7.83
C GLU A 90 10.18 1.46 -6.37
N ALA A 91 9.44 2.46 -5.89
CA ALA A 91 8.81 2.43 -4.57
C ALA A 91 7.81 1.28 -4.43
N LYS A 92 6.99 1.02 -5.46
CA LYS A 92 6.03 -0.08 -5.46
C LYS A 92 6.73 -1.44 -5.42
N LYS A 93 7.82 -1.60 -6.17
CA LYS A 93 8.63 -2.83 -6.15
C LYS A 93 9.27 -3.06 -4.79
N ALA A 94 9.84 -2.01 -4.17
CA ALA A 94 10.40 -2.09 -2.83
C ALA A 94 9.35 -2.47 -1.76
N LEU A 95 8.13 -1.94 -1.88
CA LEU A 95 7.02 -2.29 -0.99
C LEU A 95 6.57 -3.74 -1.18
N GLN A 96 6.50 -4.25 -2.41
CA GLN A 96 6.16 -5.66 -2.67
C GLN A 96 7.23 -6.64 -2.15
N ASP A 97 8.51 -6.32 -2.38
CA ASP A 97 9.64 -7.11 -1.88
C ASP A 97 9.61 -7.14 -0.33
N THR A 98 9.23 -6.02 0.30
CA THR A 98 9.05 -5.91 1.76
C THR A 98 7.86 -6.74 2.25
N GLU A 99 6.69 -6.64 1.62
CA GLU A 99 5.51 -7.45 1.98
C GLU A 99 5.78 -8.96 1.89
N GLN A 100 6.53 -9.39 0.87
CA GLN A 100 6.89 -10.80 0.72
C GLN A 100 7.86 -11.26 1.82
N THR A 101 8.88 -10.44 2.13
CA THR A 101 9.82 -10.72 3.22
C THR A 101 9.10 -10.77 4.57
N LEU A 102 8.12 -9.89 4.80
CA LEU A 102 7.30 -9.88 6.01
C LEU A 102 6.47 -11.17 6.11
N LYS A 103 5.82 -11.61 5.03
CA LYS A 103 5.04 -12.87 5.03
C LYS A 103 5.90 -14.11 5.27
N GLU A 104 7.10 -14.15 4.68
CA GLU A 104 8.06 -15.23 4.90
C GLU A 104 8.62 -15.21 6.34
N THR A 105 8.82 -14.02 6.91
CA THR A 105 9.23 -13.83 8.30
C THR A 105 8.12 -14.22 9.28
N GLU A 106 6.86 -13.85 9.03
CA GLU A 106 5.71 -14.25 9.83
C GLU A 106 5.53 -15.77 9.85
N GLN A 107 5.62 -16.44 8.69
CA GLN A 107 5.50 -17.90 8.60
C GLN A 107 6.61 -18.65 9.33
N SER A 108 7.85 -18.14 9.28
CA SER A 108 8.99 -18.75 9.97
C SER A 108 8.98 -18.49 11.48
N ILE A 109 8.50 -17.32 11.93
CA ILE A 109 8.28 -17.01 13.35
C ILE A 109 7.16 -17.89 13.92
N ASP A 110 6.01 -18.01 13.24
CA ASP A 110 4.89 -18.87 13.70
C ASP A 110 5.29 -20.36 13.75
N ALA A 111 6.07 -20.82 12.76
CA ALA A 111 6.58 -22.19 12.75
C ALA A 111 7.55 -22.44 13.92
N SER A 112 8.44 -21.47 14.21
CA SER A 112 9.42 -21.57 15.29
C SER A 112 8.77 -21.48 16.68
N MET A 113 7.73 -20.65 16.83
CA MET A 113 6.95 -20.53 18.07
C MET A 113 6.13 -21.80 18.34
N ARG A 114 5.49 -22.39 17.31
CA ARG A 114 4.76 -23.66 17.45
C ARG A 114 5.65 -24.84 17.79
N SER A 115 6.90 -24.88 17.30
CA SER A 115 7.86 -25.90 17.72
C SER A 115 8.29 -25.69 19.18
N LYS A 116 8.47 -24.44 19.61
CA LYS A 116 8.89 -24.10 20.98
C LYS A 116 7.80 -24.41 22.01
N GLU A 117 6.53 -24.21 21.64
CA GLU A 117 5.38 -24.53 22.49
C GLU A 117 5.16 -26.05 22.68
N ARG A 118 5.52 -26.86 21.67
CA ARG A 118 5.50 -28.34 21.78
C ARG A 118 6.65 -28.88 22.63
N GLU A 119 7.79 -28.20 22.64
CA GLU A 119 8.94 -28.56 23.48
C GLU A 119 8.67 -28.24 24.96
N LEU A 120 8.10 -27.06 25.25
CA LEU A 120 7.69 -26.64 26.60
C LEU A 120 6.58 -27.53 27.20
N SER A 121 5.61 -27.97 26.39
CA SER A 121 4.53 -28.86 26.83
C SER A 121 5.02 -30.29 27.15
N SER A 122 6.10 -30.73 26.51
CA SER A 122 6.71 -32.05 26.76
C SER A 122 7.50 -32.09 28.08
N GLU A 123 7.96 -30.94 28.58
CA GLU A 123 8.77 -30.81 29.80
C GLU A 123 7.91 -30.64 31.09
N GLU A 124 6.64 -30.25 30.96
CA GLU A 124 5.67 -30.32 32.07
C GLU A 124 5.09 -31.73 32.26
N ILE A 125 4.84 -32.48 31.17
CA ILE A 125 4.23 -33.82 31.26
C ILE A 125 5.18 -34.83 31.93
N ASN A 126 6.49 -34.72 31.72
CA ASN A 126 7.47 -35.63 32.34
C ASN A 126 7.70 -35.36 33.85
N ARG A 127 7.50 -34.12 34.30
CA ARG A 127 7.62 -33.78 35.74
C ARG A 127 6.50 -34.38 36.58
N ASN A 128 5.28 -34.46 36.05
CA ASN A 128 4.14 -35.02 36.79
C ASN A 128 4.18 -36.55 36.96
N ASN A 129 4.91 -37.27 36.11
CA ASN A 129 5.05 -38.73 36.23
C ASN A 129 6.13 -39.17 37.24
N SER A 130 7.03 -38.28 37.69
CA SER A 130 8.05 -38.61 38.69
C SER A 130 7.56 -38.58 40.15
N ALA A 131 6.35 -38.05 40.40
CA ALA A 131 5.81 -37.92 41.76
C ALA A 131 4.86 -39.05 42.19
N LYS A 132 4.68 -40.11 41.37
CA LYS A 132 3.70 -41.18 41.63
C LYS A 132 4.28 -42.60 41.55
N THR A 133 5.44 -42.82 42.17
CA THR A 133 5.99 -44.17 42.41
C THR A 133 6.54 -44.28 43.83
N GLU A 134 5.72 -44.00 44.84
CA GLU A 134 6.06 -44.32 46.22
C GLU A 134 4.81 -44.75 46.98
N SER A 135 4.35 -45.98 46.72
CA SER A 135 3.57 -46.77 47.67
C SER A 135 3.44 -48.20 47.15
N VAL A 136 4.15 -49.13 47.80
CA VAL A 136 3.65 -50.40 48.38
C VAL A 136 4.88 -51.29 48.70
N PRO A 137 5.00 -51.81 49.93
CA PRO A 137 6.22 -52.40 50.46
C PRO A 137 6.35 -53.89 50.12
N HIS A 138 7.57 -54.35 49.84
CA HIS A 138 7.92 -55.75 49.98
C HIS A 138 9.11 -55.92 50.91
N ASP A 139 8.78 -56.51 52.05
CA ASP A 139 9.64 -57.06 53.09
C ASP A 139 10.43 -58.27 52.55
N ASN A 140 11.75 -58.22 52.68
CA ASN A 140 12.59 -59.41 52.77
C ASN A 140 13.79 -59.16 53.70
N THR A 141 13.55 -59.36 54.99
CA THR A 141 14.39 -60.12 55.94
C THR A 141 15.88 -60.35 55.63
N THR A 142 16.69 -59.97 56.64
CA THR A 142 17.85 -60.71 57.18
C THR A 142 19.24 -60.43 56.60
N THR A 143 20.05 -59.60 57.27
CA THR A 143 21.08 -60.06 58.25
C THR A 143 21.88 -58.89 58.83
N ASP A 144 22.01 -58.91 60.15
CA ASP A 144 23.20 -58.63 60.97
C ASP A 144 24.07 -57.40 60.68
N THR A 145 24.27 -56.54 61.68
CA THR A 145 25.59 -56.30 62.31
C THR A 145 25.56 -55.11 63.29
N LYS A 146 25.87 -55.42 64.55
CA LYS A 146 26.57 -54.61 65.57
C LYS A 146 25.81 -53.59 66.41
N LYS A 147 25.40 -54.13 67.56
CA LYS A 147 25.14 -53.48 68.85
C LYS A 147 26.41 -52.77 69.39
N ASN A 148 26.33 -51.46 69.60
CA ASN A 148 27.16 -50.60 70.47
C ASN A 148 26.25 -49.38 70.74
N GLY A 149 25.96 -48.91 71.95
CA GLY A 149 26.44 -49.17 73.29
C GLY A 149 26.10 -47.90 74.07
N THR A 150 25.24 -47.99 75.08
CA THR A 150 25.01 -46.94 76.08
C THR A 150 24.43 -47.60 77.31
N GLU A 151 25.17 -47.59 78.41
CA GLU A 151 24.67 -47.40 79.78
C GLU A 151 25.87 -47.35 80.74
N THR A 152 25.98 -46.20 81.43
CA THR A 152 26.66 -45.92 82.71
C THR A 152 28.12 -46.33 82.92
#